data_AF-A0A971KDI2-F1
#
_entry.id   AF-A0A971KDI2-F1
#
_cell.length_a   1.000
_cell.length_b   1.000
_cell.length_c   1.000
_cell.angle_alpha   90.00
_cell.angle_beta   90.00
_cell.angle_gamma   90.00
#
_symmetry.space_group_name_H-M   'P 1'
#
loop_
_entity.id
_entity.type
_entity.pdbx_description
1 polymer ?
#
loop_
_entity_poly.entity_id
_entity_poly.type
_entity_poly.pdbx_seq_one_letter_code
_entity_poly.pdbx_strand_id
1 'polypeptide(L)'
;MKLRRLGLSLLLSVTVLLALVLPAAAAATGATFTTNAGCTGVNINLFESREAVYLDGGPRVPSGSGLEDGVYYVKVTAPDGTLLGTSIASANETPVTVVGGEFVQCYQLWSILIKASDGTTGYDLTPNAGGEYKVWVSKVADFHPSSTKTDNFKVIAGTQPATLNVIKFYDANANGINDDNMPIIDWKVQIQDGIDYIRYTPVSIQVAPDDYTVTEFMPIETNWRATTPNPVYVTVAAGDNKTVEFGNLCLGAGGGLTKGFWTNKNGAKLVGADDLAMLRALNLRNADGSAFDPTSFNQLKAWLKDSNAVNMAYMLSAQLAAMELNVFNDKVNGGALIYAPGVTSANSLGYATVDAVMAEANAELGLHGVATADTPELKAYQEALKNALDNANNNTNFVQATACPFTFAE
;
A
#
# COMPACT_ATOMS: atom_id res chain seq x y z
N MET A 1 79.29 -21.22 26.33
CA MET A 1 79.21 -22.59 25.78
C MET A 1 77.95 -22.68 24.93
N LYS A 2 78.11 -23.04 23.65
CA LYS A 2 77.08 -23.08 22.60
C LYS A 2 75.97 -24.08 22.90
N LEU A 3 74.73 -23.81 22.50
CA LEU A 3 73.78 -24.74 21.87
C LEU A 3 72.56 -23.90 21.40
N ARG A 4 72.50 -23.46 20.14
CA ARG A 4 72.06 -24.12 18.89
C ARG A 4 70.54 -24.01 18.63
N ARG A 5 70.25 -23.32 17.53
CA ARG A 5 68.97 -23.09 16.84
C ARG A 5 68.41 -24.38 16.21
N LEU A 6 67.10 -24.55 16.26
CA LEU A 6 66.21 -25.20 15.26
C LEU A 6 64.92 -24.34 15.30
N GLY A 7 64.35 -23.75 14.25
CA GLY A 7 64.38 -24.07 12.82
C GLY A 7 63.06 -24.73 12.42
N LEU A 8 61.99 -23.95 12.20
CA LEU A 8 60.87 -24.36 11.34
C LEU A 8 60.19 -23.13 10.73
N SER A 9 60.50 -22.87 9.47
CA SER A 9 59.93 -21.81 8.64
C SER A 9 58.62 -22.31 8.01
N LEU A 10 57.50 -21.66 8.31
CA LEU A 10 56.23 -21.86 7.61
C LEU A 10 56.11 -20.76 6.54
N LEU A 11 56.33 -21.11 5.27
CA LEU A 11 56.04 -20.23 4.13
C LEU A 11 54.51 -20.15 3.94
N LEU A 12 53.94 -18.96 4.16
CA LEU A 12 52.56 -18.64 3.81
C LEU A 12 52.56 -18.06 2.39
N SER A 13 52.12 -18.85 1.40
CA SER A 13 51.91 -18.38 0.02
C SER A 13 50.62 -17.55 -0.05
N VAL A 14 50.75 -16.24 -0.23
CA VAL A 14 49.61 -15.34 -0.50
C VAL A 14 49.37 -15.32 -2.01
N THR A 15 48.33 -16.01 -2.46
CA THR A 15 47.78 -15.87 -3.81
C THR A 15 46.93 -14.61 -3.87
N VAL A 16 47.42 -13.58 -4.57
CA VAL A 16 46.64 -12.37 -4.89
C VAL A 16 45.68 -12.73 -6.02
N LEU A 17 44.39 -12.90 -5.69
CA LEU A 17 43.32 -13.02 -6.67
C LEU A 17 43.00 -11.62 -7.20
N LEU A 18 43.48 -11.30 -8.41
CA LEU A 18 43.17 -10.06 -9.09
C LEU A 18 41.72 -10.12 -9.57
N ALA A 19 40.78 -9.57 -8.80
CA ALA A 19 39.41 -9.39 -9.25
C ALA A 19 39.39 -8.35 -10.40
N LEU A 20 39.14 -8.82 -11.62
CA LEU A 20 38.76 -7.97 -12.74
C LEU A 20 37.40 -7.34 -12.41
N VAL A 21 37.42 -6.14 -11.85
CA VAL A 21 36.25 -5.28 -11.79
C VAL A 21 36.02 -4.78 -13.20
N LEU A 22 35.10 -5.42 -13.94
CA LEU A 22 34.58 -4.83 -15.17
C LEU A 22 33.82 -3.57 -14.78
N PRO A 23 34.09 -2.40 -15.40
CA PRO A 23 33.32 -1.21 -15.13
C PRO A 23 31.87 -1.49 -15.54
N ALA A 24 30.94 -1.36 -14.59
CA ALA A 24 29.53 -1.26 -14.91
C ALA A 24 29.35 -0.01 -15.80
N ALA A 25 28.89 -0.20 -17.04
CA ALA A 25 28.53 0.91 -17.90
C ALA A 25 27.45 1.73 -17.19
N ALA A 26 27.70 3.02 -17.02
CA ALA A 26 26.70 3.92 -16.46
C ALA A 26 25.43 3.87 -17.33
N ALA A 27 24.27 3.68 -16.70
CA ALA A 27 23.00 3.75 -17.41
C ALA A 27 22.77 5.20 -17.88
N ALA A 28 22.16 5.34 -19.06
CA ALA A 28 21.80 6.64 -19.63
C ALA A 28 21.05 7.47 -18.58
N THR A 29 21.38 8.74 -18.45
CA THR A 29 20.66 9.68 -17.59
C THR A 29 19.39 10.18 -18.27
N GLY A 30 18.47 10.75 -17.49
CA GLY A 30 17.22 11.31 -18.00
C GLY A 30 16.14 10.32 -18.38
N ALA A 31 15.08 10.85 -18.97
CA ALA A 31 13.89 10.12 -19.42
C ALA A 31 13.48 10.62 -20.82
N THR A 32 12.58 9.89 -21.46
CA THR A 32 11.90 10.33 -22.68
C THR A 32 10.42 10.09 -22.49
N PHE A 33 9.57 10.91 -23.11
CA PHE A 33 8.13 10.72 -23.05
C PHE A 33 7.45 11.19 -24.32
N THR A 34 6.29 10.62 -24.57
CA THR A 34 5.39 11.01 -25.64
C THR A 34 4.54 12.20 -25.23
N THR A 35 4.31 13.09 -26.19
CA THR A 35 3.59 14.35 -26.03
C THR A 35 2.77 14.69 -27.28
N ASN A 36 2.01 15.78 -27.24
CA ASN A 36 1.22 16.28 -28.36
C ASN A 36 2.02 17.30 -29.21
N ALA A 37 1.44 17.74 -30.32
CA ALA A 37 2.08 18.70 -31.23
C ALA A 37 2.49 20.03 -30.57
N GLY A 38 1.85 20.40 -29.44
CA GLY A 38 2.16 21.61 -28.69
C GLY A 38 3.29 21.45 -27.68
N CYS A 39 3.77 20.22 -27.41
CA CYS A 39 4.80 19.95 -26.39
C CYS A 39 4.42 20.40 -24.97
N THR A 40 3.11 20.49 -24.68
CA THR A 40 2.60 21.09 -23.43
C THR A 40 2.16 20.05 -22.41
N GLY A 41 2.27 18.75 -22.72
CA GLY A 41 1.94 17.66 -21.80
C GLY A 41 3.10 16.67 -21.67
N VAL A 42 3.42 16.28 -20.45
CA VAL A 42 4.29 15.14 -20.15
C VAL A 42 3.39 13.93 -19.95
N ASN A 43 3.73 12.77 -20.53
CA ASN A 43 3.04 11.51 -20.26
C ASN A 43 1.55 11.53 -20.68
N ILE A 44 1.26 12.07 -21.87
CA ILE A 44 -0.11 12.12 -22.41
C ILE A 44 -0.62 10.69 -22.66
N ASN A 45 0.26 9.81 -23.16
CA ASN A 45 0.12 8.35 -23.32
C ASN A 45 -1.15 7.82 -24.02
N LEU A 46 -2.06 8.70 -24.45
CA LEU A 46 -3.28 8.37 -25.19
C LEU A 46 -3.46 9.37 -26.33
N PHE A 47 -3.42 8.88 -27.56
CA PHE A 47 -3.43 9.69 -28.77
C PHE A 47 -4.55 9.28 -29.73
N GLU A 48 -5.19 10.24 -30.39
CA GLU A 48 -6.28 9.98 -31.34
C GLU A 48 -5.81 9.26 -32.61
N SER A 49 -4.57 9.49 -33.02
CA SER A 49 -3.96 8.88 -34.20
C SER A 49 -2.44 8.73 -34.04
N ARG A 50 -1.81 7.92 -34.92
CA ARG A 50 -0.35 7.69 -34.91
C ARG A 50 0.43 8.95 -35.32
N GLU A 51 -0.20 9.82 -36.09
CA GLU A 51 0.33 11.11 -36.53
C GLU A 51 0.30 12.15 -35.41
N ALA A 52 -0.51 11.95 -34.37
CA ALA A 52 -0.61 12.87 -33.23
C ALA A 52 0.49 12.67 -32.17
N VAL A 53 1.34 11.65 -32.33
CA VAL A 53 2.36 11.29 -31.33
C VAL A 53 3.67 12.03 -31.60
N TYR A 54 4.07 12.84 -30.62
CA TYR A 54 5.35 13.55 -30.60
C TYR A 54 6.21 13.03 -29.46
N LEU A 55 7.51 13.23 -29.58
CA LEU A 55 8.52 12.84 -28.60
C LEU A 55 9.18 14.08 -27.99
N ASP A 56 9.35 14.05 -26.67
CA ASP A 56 10.01 15.09 -25.89
C ASP A 56 10.88 14.45 -24.78
N GLY A 57 11.84 15.22 -24.26
CA GLY A 57 12.88 14.74 -23.34
C GLY A 57 12.75 15.21 -21.90
N GLY A 58 11.83 16.11 -21.59
CA GLY A 58 11.79 16.76 -20.28
C GLY A 58 10.86 17.97 -20.24
N PRO A 59 10.31 18.35 -19.08
CA PRO A 59 9.90 19.73 -18.89
C PRO A 59 11.04 20.65 -19.34
N ARG A 60 10.75 21.66 -20.17
CA ARG A 60 11.74 22.60 -20.73
C ARG A 60 12.19 23.64 -19.69
N VAL A 61 12.74 23.14 -18.60
CA VAL A 61 13.37 23.93 -17.55
C VAL A 61 14.82 23.46 -17.42
N PRO A 62 15.79 24.37 -17.28
CA PRO A 62 17.18 23.97 -17.15
C PRO A 62 17.41 23.25 -15.81
N SER A 63 17.29 21.93 -15.81
CA SER A 63 17.42 21.11 -14.59
C SER A 63 18.59 20.12 -14.62
N GLY A 64 19.39 20.05 -15.69
CA GLY A 64 20.58 19.19 -15.76
C GLY A 64 20.31 17.68 -15.64
N SER A 65 19.04 17.27 -15.67
CA SER A 65 18.57 15.91 -15.41
C SER A 65 18.05 15.18 -16.66
N GLY A 66 18.14 15.82 -17.84
CA GLY A 66 17.67 15.25 -19.11
C GLY A 66 18.64 14.26 -19.75
N LEU A 67 18.31 13.83 -20.98
CA LEU A 67 19.20 12.98 -21.78
C LEU A 67 20.54 13.68 -22.00
N GLU A 68 21.64 12.94 -22.08
CA GLU A 68 22.93 13.52 -22.43
C GLU A 68 22.92 14.19 -23.82
N ASP A 69 23.70 15.25 -23.99
CA ASP A 69 23.82 15.90 -25.29
C ASP A 69 24.28 14.92 -26.39
N GLY A 70 23.71 15.07 -27.58
CA GLY A 70 24.00 14.22 -28.73
C GLY A 70 22.83 14.04 -29.68
N VAL A 71 23.00 13.08 -30.59
CA VAL A 71 21.98 12.66 -31.56
C VAL A 71 21.56 11.22 -31.31
N TYR A 72 20.30 10.90 -31.55
CA TYR A 72 19.68 9.67 -31.06
C TYR A 72 18.91 8.92 -32.14
N TYR A 73 19.09 7.59 -32.18
CA TYR A 73 18.26 6.64 -32.92
C TYR A 73 16.92 6.47 -32.22
N VAL A 74 15.86 6.22 -33.00
CA VAL A 74 14.51 6.03 -32.49
C VAL A 74 13.88 4.78 -33.11
N LYS A 75 13.19 3.97 -32.31
CA LYS A 75 12.31 2.91 -32.81
C LYS A 75 11.01 2.85 -32.04
N VAL A 76 9.98 2.29 -32.67
CA VAL A 76 8.70 1.96 -32.04
C VAL A 76 8.49 0.46 -32.16
N THR A 77 8.09 -0.17 -31.04
CA THR A 77 7.75 -1.58 -30.97
C THR A 77 6.34 -1.79 -30.41
N ALA A 78 5.78 -2.97 -30.62
CA ALA A 78 4.68 -3.48 -29.82
C ALA A 78 5.19 -3.86 -28.41
N PRO A 79 4.29 -4.08 -27.42
CA PRO A 79 4.69 -4.49 -26.07
C PRO A 79 5.47 -5.82 -26.03
N ASP A 80 5.20 -6.74 -26.97
CA ASP A 80 5.92 -8.01 -27.11
C ASP A 80 7.31 -7.88 -27.76
N GLY A 81 7.72 -6.66 -28.12
CA GLY A 81 9.01 -6.35 -28.73
C GLY A 81 9.02 -6.37 -30.27
N THR A 82 7.89 -6.69 -30.92
CA THR A 82 7.78 -6.65 -32.39
C THR A 82 8.10 -5.26 -32.91
N LEU A 83 9.03 -5.13 -33.86
CA LEU A 83 9.40 -3.86 -34.46
C LEU A 83 8.27 -3.33 -35.35
N LEU A 84 7.87 -2.08 -35.15
CA LEU A 84 6.81 -1.41 -35.92
C LEU A 84 7.34 -0.23 -36.75
N GLY A 85 8.40 0.42 -36.30
CA GLY A 85 9.07 1.46 -37.07
C GLY A 85 10.42 1.83 -36.48
N THR A 86 11.30 2.41 -37.29
CA THR A 86 12.67 2.75 -36.90
C THR A 86 13.21 3.94 -37.69
N SER A 87 14.16 4.67 -37.13
CA SER A 87 14.94 5.67 -37.86
C SER A 87 16.11 5.06 -38.62
N ILE A 88 16.56 3.85 -38.26
CA ILE A 88 17.66 3.15 -38.93
C ILE A 88 17.32 2.93 -40.40
N ALA A 89 18.28 3.19 -41.30
CA ALA A 89 18.10 3.17 -42.75
C ALA A 89 17.06 4.18 -43.31
N SER A 90 16.57 5.12 -42.49
CA SER A 90 15.81 6.27 -42.99
C SER A 90 16.74 7.35 -43.55
N ALA A 91 16.17 8.44 -44.07
CA ALA A 91 16.96 9.58 -44.56
C ALA A 91 17.81 10.27 -43.47
N ASN A 92 17.42 10.13 -42.19
CA ASN A 92 18.20 10.60 -41.05
C ASN A 92 18.12 9.56 -39.92
N GLU A 93 19.19 8.79 -39.74
CA GLU A 93 19.19 7.69 -38.77
C GLU A 93 19.15 8.15 -37.31
N THR A 94 19.58 9.39 -37.02
CA THR A 94 19.61 9.97 -35.69
C THR A 94 18.80 11.28 -35.63
N PRO A 95 17.48 11.21 -35.84
CA PRO A 95 16.65 12.39 -36.06
C PRO A 95 16.52 13.30 -34.84
N VAL A 96 16.66 12.74 -33.63
CA VAL A 96 16.51 13.47 -32.37
C VAL A 96 17.85 14.06 -31.95
N THR A 97 17.85 15.36 -31.61
CA THR A 97 19.03 16.08 -31.12
C THR A 97 18.75 16.65 -29.72
N VAL A 98 19.71 16.45 -28.82
CA VAL A 98 19.65 16.91 -27.43
C VAL A 98 20.81 17.89 -27.18
N VAL A 99 20.50 19.04 -26.60
CA VAL A 99 21.46 20.08 -26.22
C VAL A 99 21.10 20.63 -24.84
N GLY A 100 22.06 20.71 -23.93
CA GLY A 100 21.84 21.16 -22.56
C GLY A 100 20.89 20.26 -21.76
N GLY A 101 20.77 18.97 -22.12
CA GLY A 101 19.80 18.06 -21.52
C GLY A 101 18.39 18.12 -22.11
N GLU A 102 18.12 19.00 -23.07
CA GLU A 102 16.78 19.21 -23.64
C GLU A 102 16.72 18.83 -25.12
N PHE A 103 15.56 18.35 -25.56
CA PHE A 103 15.32 18.13 -26.98
C PHE A 103 15.23 19.49 -27.67
N VAL A 104 15.99 19.70 -28.75
CA VAL A 104 16.02 21.01 -29.43
C VAL A 104 14.67 21.39 -30.06
N GLN A 105 13.79 20.40 -30.27
CA GLN A 105 12.40 20.56 -30.70
C GLN A 105 11.59 19.31 -30.31
N CYS A 106 10.27 19.36 -30.47
CA CYS A 106 9.47 18.14 -30.45
C CYS A 106 9.55 17.42 -31.79
N TYR A 107 9.69 16.10 -31.72
CA TYR A 107 9.80 15.27 -32.91
C TYR A 107 8.53 14.46 -33.09
N GLN A 108 7.82 14.70 -34.19
CA GLN A 108 6.67 13.87 -34.55
C GLN A 108 7.16 12.46 -34.93
N LEU A 109 6.74 11.43 -34.20
CA LEU A 109 7.22 10.06 -34.44
C LEU A 109 6.93 9.60 -35.86
N TRP A 110 5.74 9.95 -36.38
CA TRP A 110 5.37 9.60 -37.76
C TRP A 110 6.36 10.12 -38.80
N SER A 111 6.87 11.33 -38.61
CA SER A 111 7.71 12.03 -39.61
C SER A 111 9.19 11.64 -39.55
N ILE A 112 9.65 11.08 -38.43
CA ILE A 112 11.06 10.74 -38.21
C ILE A 112 11.37 9.25 -38.37
N LEU A 113 10.36 8.42 -38.62
CA LEU A 113 10.47 6.96 -38.71
C LEU A 113 10.08 6.47 -40.10
N ILE A 114 10.59 5.28 -40.42
CA ILE A 114 10.08 4.43 -41.50
C ILE A 114 9.46 3.17 -40.91
N LYS A 115 8.40 2.66 -41.54
CA LYS A 115 7.68 1.45 -41.13
C LYS A 115 8.55 0.22 -41.28
N ALA A 116 8.40 -0.72 -40.36
CA ALA A 116 9.10 -2.00 -40.43
C ALA A 116 8.61 -2.87 -41.59
N SER A 117 7.32 -2.76 -41.95
CA SER A 117 6.68 -3.57 -42.97
C SER A 117 7.09 -3.24 -44.41
N ASP A 118 7.20 -1.94 -44.75
CA ASP A 118 7.34 -1.48 -46.13
C ASP A 118 8.35 -0.34 -46.33
N GLY A 119 8.98 0.16 -45.26
CA GLY A 119 9.96 1.24 -45.33
C GLY A 119 9.38 2.62 -45.67
N THR A 120 8.06 2.77 -45.78
CA THR A 120 7.41 4.07 -45.97
C THR A 120 7.42 4.89 -44.68
N THR A 121 7.22 6.21 -44.78
CA THR A 121 7.17 7.10 -43.60
C THR A 121 6.12 6.64 -42.58
N GLY A 122 6.50 6.63 -41.30
CA GLY A 122 5.63 6.28 -40.18
C GLY A 122 6.08 5.04 -39.41
N TYR A 123 5.14 4.44 -38.69
CA TYR A 123 5.31 3.16 -38.00
C TYR A 123 4.03 2.32 -38.12
N ASP A 124 4.17 1.00 -38.13
CA ASP A 124 3.09 0.03 -38.33
C ASP A 124 2.05 0.06 -37.21
N LEU A 125 0.88 -0.52 -37.47
CA LEU A 125 -0.13 -0.74 -36.43
C LEU A 125 0.37 -1.80 -35.46
N THR A 126 0.18 -1.57 -34.16
CA THR A 126 0.47 -2.57 -33.15
C THR A 126 -0.52 -3.76 -33.26
N PRO A 127 -0.05 -5.01 -33.13
CA PRO A 127 -0.93 -6.17 -33.05
C PRO A 127 -1.64 -6.27 -31.68
N ASN A 128 -1.25 -5.46 -30.70
CA ASN A 128 -1.91 -5.38 -29.40
C ASN A 128 -3.30 -4.74 -29.55
N ALA A 129 -4.34 -5.43 -29.07
CA ALA A 129 -5.73 -4.98 -29.20
C ALA A 129 -6.04 -3.69 -28.43
N GLY A 130 -5.32 -3.41 -27.34
CA GLY A 130 -5.41 -2.16 -26.57
C GLY A 130 -4.72 -0.96 -27.23
N GLY A 131 -4.15 -1.14 -28.43
CA GLY A 131 -3.50 -0.07 -29.18
C GLY A 131 -2.21 0.43 -28.54
N GLU A 132 -1.53 -0.41 -27.74
CA GLU A 132 -0.29 -0.05 -27.04
C GLU A 132 0.97 -0.17 -27.93
N TYR A 133 1.86 0.80 -27.75
CA TYR A 133 3.15 0.95 -28.41
C TYR A 133 4.22 1.31 -27.39
N LYS A 134 5.47 1.03 -27.71
CA LYS A 134 6.64 1.45 -26.95
C LYS A 134 7.63 2.17 -27.84
N VAL A 135 7.96 3.40 -27.51
CA VAL A 135 9.03 4.17 -28.16
C VAL A 135 10.35 3.95 -27.42
N TRP A 136 11.43 3.88 -28.19
CA TRP A 136 12.79 3.72 -27.69
C TRP A 136 13.67 4.81 -28.30
N VAL A 137 14.50 5.44 -27.49
CA VAL A 137 15.42 6.52 -27.87
C VAL A 137 16.81 6.15 -27.39
N SER A 138 17.78 6.03 -28.29
CA SER A 138 19.11 5.46 -27.99
C SER A 138 20.25 6.22 -28.64
N LYS A 139 21.39 6.33 -27.94
CA LYS A 139 22.65 6.83 -28.54
C LYS A 139 23.31 5.85 -29.51
N VAL A 140 22.91 4.58 -29.46
CA VAL A 140 23.52 3.48 -30.23
C VAL A 140 22.45 2.72 -31.02
N ALA A 141 22.80 2.32 -32.24
CA ALA A 141 21.86 1.70 -33.19
C ALA A 141 21.35 0.31 -32.76
N ASP A 142 22.05 -0.37 -31.86
CA ASP A 142 21.62 -1.66 -31.30
C ASP A 142 20.62 -1.54 -30.15
N PHE A 143 20.29 -0.31 -29.72
CA PHE A 143 19.42 -0.01 -28.58
C PHE A 143 19.85 -0.74 -27.30
N HIS A 144 21.16 -0.80 -27.04
CA HIS A 144 21.68 -1.37 -25.80
C HIS A 144 21.02 -0.71 -24.57
N PRO A 145 20.59 -1.48 -23.54
CA PRO A 145 19.83 -0.94 -22.40
C PRO A 145 20.51 0.20 -21.66
N SER A 146 21.85 0.17 -21.56
CA SER A 146 22.60 1.25 -20.89
C SER A 146 22.55 2.59 -21.62
N SER A 147 22.17 2.59 -22.91
CA SER A 147 22.20 3.78 -23.76
C SER A 147 20.81 4.20 -24.24
N THR A 148 19.77 3.53 -23.72
CA THR A 148 18.41 3.62 -24.24
C THR A 148 17.42 4.03 -23.17
N LYS A 149 16.49 4.91 -23.55
CA LYS A 149 15.30 5.27 -22.78
C LYS A 149 14.05 4.91 -23.54
N THR A 150 12.96 4.69 -22.81
CA THR A 150 11.71 4.22 -23.40
C THR A 150 10.52 4.90 -22.77
N ASP A 151 9.44 4.97 -23.54
CA ASP A 151 8.12 5.36 -23.06
C ASP A 151 7.05 4.50 -23.73
N ASN A 152 5.93 4.27 -23.04
CA ASN A 152 4.79 3.51 -23.56
C ASN A 152 3.62 4.47 -23.84
N PHE A 153 2.89 4.23 -24.92
CA PHE A 153 1.74 5.04 -25.31
C PHE A 153 0.67 4.24 -26.06
N LYS A 154 -0.55 4.76 -26.12
CA LYS A 154 -1.69 4.17 -26.82
C LYS A 154 -2.21 5.07 -27.93
N VAL A 155 -2.69 4.45 -29.01
CA VAL A 155 -3.39 5.15 -30.11
C VAL A 155 -4.80 4.59 -30.28
N ILE A 156 -5.81 5.43 -30.08
CA ILE A 156 -7.24 5.07 -30.12
C ILE A 156 -7.88 5.34 -31.48
N ALA A 157 -7.32 4.80 -32.56
CA ALA A 157 -7.67 5.06 -33.97
C ALA A 157 -9.19 5.08 -34.32
N GLY A 158 -9.89 6.17 -34.00
CA GLY A 158 -11.34 6.32 -34.15
C GLY A 158 -12.21 5.69 -33.05
N THR A 159 -11.61 5.06 -32.03
CA THR A 159 -12.33 4.48 -30.88
C THR A 159 -12.56 5.57 -29.84
N GLN A 160 -13.80 5.70 -29.36
CA GLN A 160 -14.12 6.67 -28.31
C GLN A 160 -13.39 6.32 -27.00
N PRO A 161 -12.66 7.26 -26.38
CA PRO A 161 -12.06 7.02 -25.07
C PRO A 161 -13.14 6.82 -24.02
N ALA A 162 -12.79 6.11 -22.95
CA ALA A 162 -13.63 5.93 -21.79
C ALA A 162 -13.14 6.81 -20.63
N THR A 163 -14.04 7.06 -19.68
CA THR A 163 -13.71 7.77 -18.43
C THR A 163 -13.60 6.77 -17.29
N LEU A 164 -12.43 6.74 -16.64
CA LEU A 164 -12.23 5.98 -15.41
C LEU A 164 -12.05 6.96 -14.26
N ASN A 165 -12.94 6.86 -13.28
CA ASN A 165 -12.90 7.62 -12.03
C ASN A 165 -12.34 6.75 -10.92
N VAL A 166 -11.51 7.33 -10.07
CA VAL A 166 -11.08 6.70 -8.82
C VAL A 166 -11.38 7.65 -7.68
N ILE A 167 -12.15 7.17 -6.70
CA ILE A 167 -12.51 7.92 -5.51
C ILE A 167 -12.15 7.14 -4.25
N LYS A 168 -11.92 7.88 -3.18
CA LYS A 168 -11.55 7.36 -1.86
C LYS A 168 -12.58 7.86 -0.84
N PHE A 169 -13.01 6.97 0.05
CA PHE A 169 -13.89 7.33 1.16
C PHE A 169 -13.33 6.84 2.50
N TYR A 170 -13.68 7.56 3.56
CA TYR A 170 -13.44 7.18 4.94
C TYR A 170 -14.63 6.38 5.45
N ASP A 171 -14.39 5.13 5.82
CA ASP A 171 -15.38 4.15 6.27
C ASP A 171 -15.47 4.17 7.80
N ALA A 172 -16.12 5.19 8.34
CA ALA A 172 -16.23 5.44 9.78
C ALA A 172 -17.05 4.36 10.50
N ASN A 173 -17.98 3.72 9.79
CA ASN A 173 -18.82 2.65 10.33
C ASN A 173 -18.24 1.23 10.10
N ALA A 174 -17.11 1.13 9.39
CA ALA A 174 -16.36 -0.09 9.11
C ALA A 174 -17.17 -1.17 8.36
N ASN A 175 -18.06 -0.78 7.45
CA ASN A 175 -18.92 -1.70 6.68
C ASN A 175 -18.42 -1.99 5.25
N GLY A 176 -17.38 -1.30 4.78
CA GLY A 176 -16.82 -1.44 3.44
C GLY A 176 -17.65 -0.77 2.33
N ILE A 177 -18.59 0.10 2.67
CA ILE A 177 -19.54 0.77 1.77
C ILE A 177 -19.35 2.28 1.86
N ASN A 178 -19.42 2.95 0.71
CA ASN A 178 -19.37 4.40 0.62
C ASN A 178 -20.73 5.02 1.01
N ASP A 179 -21.08 5.00 2.30
CA ASP A 179 -22.36 5.52 2.82
C ASP A 179 -22.21 6.53 3.98
N ASP A 180 -20.99 6.77 4.45
CA ASP A 180 -20.71 7.76 5.51
C ASP A 180 -20.57 9.20 4.98
N ASN A 181 -20.57 9.40 3.66
CA ASN A 181 -20.38 10.70 3.00
C ASN A 181 -19.08 11.43 3.40
N MET A 182 -17.99 10.67 3.62
CA MET A 182 -16.69 11.20 4.02
C MET A 182 -15.64 10.96 2.94
N PRO A 183 -15.58 11.79 1.87
CA PRO A 183 -14.56 11.64 0.84
C PRO A 183 -13.16 11.92 1.41
N ILE A 184 -12.18 11.15 0.95
CA ILE A 184 -10.75 11.42 1.20
C ILE A 184 -10.17 11.97 -0.11
N ILE A 185 -9.50 13.11 -0.01
CA ILE A 185 -8.81 13.77 -1.11
C ILE A 185 -7.32 13.49 -1.03
N ASP A 186 -6.61 13.65 -2.13
CA ASP A 186 -5.16 13.50 -2.25
C ASP A 186 -4.62 12.11 -1.87
N TRP A 187 -5.44 11.06 -1.98
CA TRP A 187 -4.99 9.67 -1.78
C TRP A 187 -4.28 9.15 -3.02
N LYS A 188 -3.02 8.71 -2.87
CA LYS A 188 -2.18 8.19 -3.98
C LYS A 188 -2.75 6.88 -4.51
N VAL A 189 -2.96 6.80 -5.82
CA VAL A 189 -3.47 5.62 -6.52
C VAL A 189 -2.63 5.35 -7.78
N GLN A 190 -2.57 4.09 -8.18
CA GLN A 190 -2.00 3.62 -9.44
C GLN A 190 -3.13 3.02 -10.29
N ILE A 191 -3.27 3.52 -11.51
CA ILE A 191 -4.08 2.88 -12.55
C ILE A 191 -3.09 2.32 -13.57
N GLN A 192 -3.20 1.05 -13.94
CA GLN A 192 -2.29 0.43 -14.91
C GLN A 192 -2.97 -0.55 -15.86
N ASP A 193 -2.49 -0.56 -17.09
CA ASP A 193 -2.85 -1.45 -18.21
C ASP A 193 -1.60 -1.89 -19.01
N GLY A 194 -0.42 -1.83 -18.36
CA GLY A 194 0.89 -1.84 -19.03
C GLY A 194 1.57 -0.46 -19.02
N ILE A 195 0.79 0.60 -18.78
CA ILE A 195 1.24 1.97 -18.55
C ILE A 195 0.85 2.42 -17.14
N ASP A 196 1.80 2.97 -16.38
CA ASP A 196 1.54 3.48 -15.04
C ASP A 196 0.97 4.90 -15.06
N TYR A 197 -0.23 5.05 -14.52
CA TYR A 197 -0.84 6.35 -14.22
C TYR A 197 -0.89 6.55 -12.70
N ILE A 198 0.14 7.21 -12.16
CA ILE A 198 0.11 7.65 -10.76
C ILE A 198 -0.75 8.90 -10.65
N ARG A 199 -1.78 8.85 -9.81
CA ARG A 199 -2.77 9.91 -9.60
C ARG A 199 -3.13 10.05 -8.12
N TYR A 200 -3.92 11.06 -7.82
CA TYR A 200 -4.41 11.36 -6.48
C TYR A 200 -5.93 11.55 -6.53
N THR A 201 -6.66 10.93 -5.60
CA THR A 201 -8.13 10.99 -5.58
C THR A 201 -8.67 12.35 -5.13
N PRO A 202 -9.90 12.73 -5.52
CA PRO A 202 -10.66 12.13 -6.61
C PRO A 202 -9.99 12.43 -7.95
N VAL A 203 -9.94 11.44 -8.85
CA VAL A 203 -9.38 11.63 -10.19
C VAL A 203 -10.32 11.05 -11.24
N SER A 204 -10.42 11.75 -12.36
CA SER A 204 -11.03 11.26 -13.60
C SER A 204 -9.98 11.32 -14.71
N ILE A 205 -9.72 10.18 -15.36
CA ILE A 205 -8.83 10.12 -16.51
C ILE A 205 -9.55 9.56 -17.73
N GLN A 206 -9.13 10.02 -18.92
CA GLN A 206 -9.49 9.38 -20.17
C GLN A 206 -8.55 8.19 -20.40
N VAL A 207 -9.13 7.04 -20.71
CA VAL A 207 -8.41 5.79 -20.96
C VAL A 207 -8.89 5.15 -22.25
N ALA A 208 -8.01 4.37 -22.88
CA ALA A 208 -8.43 3.48 -23.96
C ALA A 208 -9.33 2.36 -23.39
N PRO A 209 -10.18 1.73 -24.22
CA PRO A 209 -10.84 0.50 -23.82
C PRO A 209 -9.82 -0.61 -23.58
N ASP A 210 -9.77 -1.14 -22.36
CA ASP A 210 -8.87 -2.22 -21.95
C ASP A 210 -9.26 -2.77 -20.56
N ASP A 211 -8.52 -3.77 -20.11
CA ASP A 211 -8.52 -4.22 -18.72
C ASP A 211 -7.51 -3.41 -17.89
N TYR A 212 -7.99 -2.80 -16.81
CA TYR A 212 -7.20 -1.99 -15.90
C TYR A 212 -7.10 -2.66 -14.53
N THR A 213 -5.92 -2.57 -13.93
CA THR A 213 -5.74 -2.78 -12.49
C THR A 213 -5.62 -1.42 -11.80
N VAL A 214 -6.48 -1.16 -10.83
CA VAL A 214 -6.44 0.03 -9.99
C VAL A 214 -6.01 -0.39 -8.59
N THR A 215 -4.98 0.26 -8.07
CA THR A 215 -4.40 -0.03 -6.75
C THR A 215 -4.37 1.25 -5.94
N GLU A 216 -4.85 1.21 -4.70
CA GLU A 216 -4.55 2.29 -3.74
C GLU A 216 -3.23 2.02 -3.03
N PHE A 217 -2.45 3.08 -2.79
CA PHE A 217 -1.29 2.97 -1.91
C PHE A 217 -1.74 3.01 -0.46
N MET A 218 -1.05 2.28 0.41
CA MET A 218 -1.18 2.46 1.85
C MET A 218 -0.26 3.60 2.31
N PRO A 219 -0.70 4.47 3.22
CA PRO A 219 0.12 5.55 3.72
C PRO A 219 1.21 5.03 4.67
N ILE A 220 2.17 5.87 5.00
CA ILE A 220 3.27 5.54 5.92
C ILE A 220 2.74 5.25 7.33
N GLU A 221 1.66 5.92 7.71
CA GLU A 221 1.00 5.77 8.99
C GLU A 221 0.34 4.38 9.10
N THR A 222 0.89 3.55 9.99
CA THR A 222 0.53 2.13 10.13
C THR A 222 -0.82 1.87 10.79
N ASN A 223 -1.54 2.93 11.17
CA ASN A 223 -2.86 2.84 11.77
C ASN A 223 -4.00 2.81 10.73
N TRP A 224 -3.70 3.04 9.46
CA TRP A 224 -4.68 2.90 8.37
C TRP A 224 -4.95 1.45 8.00
N ARG A 225 -6.19 1.16 7.62
CA ARG A 225 -6.66 -0.16 7.19
C ARG A 225 -7.59 -0.01 5.99
N ALA A 226 -7.42 -0.87 4.99
CA ALA A 226 -8.37 -0.99 3.90
C ALA A 226 -9.63 -1.74 4.34
N THR A 227 -10.78 -1.25 3.90
CA THR A 227 -12.10 -1.86 4.14
C THR A 227 -12.77 -2.33 2.84
N THR A 228 -12.18 -2.01 1.69
CA THR A 228 -12.53 -2.54 0.37
C THR A 228 -11.38 -3.35 -0.23
N PRO A 229 -11.63 -4.19 -1.26
CA PRO A 229 -10.57 -4.88 -1.98
C PRO A 229 -9.51 -3.92 -2.56
N ASN A 230 -8.24 -4.30 -2.46
CA ASN A 230 -7.10 -3.62 -3.07
C ASN A 230 -6.08 -4.69 -3.52
N PRO A 231 -5.79 -4.82 -4.83
CA PRO A 231 -6.25 -4.00 -5.95
C PRO A 231 -7.68 -4.32 -6.42
N VAL A 232 -8.20 -3.48 -7.32
CA VAL A 232 -9.46 -3.68 -8.07
C VAL A 232 -9.15 -3.86 -9.55
N TYR A 233 -9.72 -4.91 -10.16
CA TYR A 233 -9.63 -5.16 -11.61
C TYR A 233 -10.91 -4.66 -12.30
N VAL A 234 -10.76 -3.87 -13.36
CA VAL A 234 -11.89 -3.28 -14.09
C VAL A 234 -11.69 -3.35 -15.59
N THR A 235 -12.64 -3.98 -16.30
CA THR A 235 -12.73 -3.93 -17.75
C THR A 235 -13.48 -2.68 -18.18
N VAL A 236 -12.89 -1.89 -19.08
CA VAL A 236 -13.43 -0.63 -19.57
C VAL A 236 -13.69 -0.74 -21.08
N ALA A 237 -14.93 -0.48 -21.51
CA ALA A 237 -15.30 -0.46 -22.93
C ALA A 237 -15.31 0.96 -23.52
N ALA A 238 -15.35 1.09 -24.85
CA ALA A 238 -15.41 2.38 -25.54
C ALA A 238 -16.60 3.24 -25.07
N GLY A 239 -16.31 4.48 -24.68
CA GLY A 239 -17.31 5.43 -24.18
C GLY A 239 -17.85 5.14 -22.77
N ASP A 240 -17.33 4.12 -22.08
CA ASP A 240 -17.75 3.83 -20.70
C ASP A 240 -17.44 5.00 -19.75
N ASN A 241 -18.21 5.07 -18.67
CA ASN A 241 -17.92 5.89 -17.51
C ASN A 241 -17.96 4.99 -16.26
N LYS A 242 -16.79 4.57 -15.79
CA LYS A 242 -16.63 3.63 -14.67
C LYS A 242 -16.06 4.35 -13.46
N THR A 243 -16.45 3.89 -12.26
CA THR A 243 -15.88 4.37 -10.99
C THR A 243 -15.33 3.19 -10.23
N VAL A 244 -14.09 3.30 -9.78
CA VAL A 244 -13.50 2.46 -8.75
C VAL A 244 -13.50 3.24 -7.44
N GLU A 245 -13.95 2.60 -6.37
CA GLU A 245 -14.02 3.18 -5.03
C GLU A 245 -13.13 2.39 -4.09
N PHE A 246 -12.37 3.10 -3.25
CA PHE A 246 -11.64 2.48 -2.15
C PHE A 246 -12.11 3.04 -0.80
N GLY A 247 -12.46 2.18 0.14
CA GLY A 247 -12.79 2.53 1.52
C GLY A 247 -11.64 2.24 2.46
N ASN A 248 -11.25 3.20 3.30
CA ASN A 248 -10.30 3.00 4.39
C ASN A 248 -10.85 3.59 5.68
N LEU A 249 -10.34 3.08 6.80
CA LEU A 249 -10.46 3.73 8.10
C LEU A 249 -9.11 3.79 8.79
N CYS A 250 -9.03 4.55 9.88
CA CYS A 250 -7.85 4.57 10.72
C CYS A 250 -8.18 4.20 12.16
N LEU A 251 -7.23 3.55 12.81
CA LEU A 251 -7.30 3.15 14.20
C LEU A 251 -6.59 4.16 15.10
N GLY A 252 -7.02 4.24 16.35
CA GLY A 252 -6.43 5.13 17.33
C GLY A 252 -7.02 4.95 18.72
N ALA A 253 -6.95 6.03 19.49
CA ALA A 253 -7.44 6.06 20.86
C ALA A 253 -8.97 6.16 20.92
N GLY A 254 -9.56 5.58 21.98
CA GLY A 254 -10.99 5.66 22.28
C GLY A 254 -11.28 5.94 23.76
N GLY A 255 -10.25 6.30 24.54
CA GLY A 255 -10.35 6.62 25.96
C GLY A 255 -10.06 5.46 26.92
N GLY A 256 -9.66 4.30 26.41
CA GLY A 256 -9.33 3.12 27.20
C GLY A 256 -8.23 3.36 28.23
N LEU A 257 -8.41 2.81 29.43
CA LEU A 257 -7.40 2.79 30.48
C LEU A 257 -6.98 1.34 30.76
N THR A 258 -5.67 1.16 30.91
CA THR A 258 -5.08 -0.18 31.05
C THR A 258 -5.41 -0.81 32.41
N LYS A 259 -5.20 -2.13 32.54
CA LYS A 259 -5.19 -2.82 33.84
C LYS A 259 -4.27 -2.11 34.87
N GLY A 260 -3.16 -1.53 34.40
CA GLY A 260 -2.23 -0.78 35.24
C GLY A 260 -2.85 0.49 35.84
N PHE A 261 -3.74 1.16 35.12
CA PHE A 261 -4.51 2.28 35.66
C PHE A 261 -5.45 1.81 36.79
N TRP A 262 -6.22 0.75 36.53
CA TRP A 262 -7.21 0.21 37.46
C TRP A 262 -6.63 -0.42 38.74
N THR A 263 -5.32 -0.63 38.80
CA THR A 263 -4.61 -1.14 40.00
C THR A 263 -3.88 -0.05 40.79
N ASN A 264 -3.88 1.20 40.32
CA ASN A 264 -3.13 2.31 40.92
C ASN A 264 -4.01 3.24 41.76
N LYS A 265 -3.40 4.28 42.36
CA LYS A 265 -4.08 5.24 43.25
C LYS A 265 -5.18 6.07 42.56
N ASN A 266 -5.14 6.21 41.24
CA ASN A 266 -6.15 6.93 40.46
C ASN A 266 -7.34 6.01 40.19
N GLY A 267 -7.10 4.77 39.74
CA GLY A 267 -8.16 3.76 39.62
C GLY A 267 -8.86 3.50 40.96
N ALA A 268 -8.10 3.44 42.06
CA ALA A 268 -8.62 3.28 43.42
C ALA A 268 -9.63 4.36 43.86
N LYS A 269 -9.57 5.56 43.27
CA LYS A 269 -10.52 6.65 43.56
C LYS A 269 -11.84 6.49 42.83
N LEU A 270 -11.84 5.72 41.74
CA LEU A 270 -13.00 5.53 40.88
C LEU A 270 -13.76 4.26 41.26
N VAL A 271 -13.04 3.17 41.59
CA VAL A 271 -13.67 1.89 41.94
C VAL A 271 -14.46 1.99 43.26
N GLY A 272 -15.77 2.03 43.14
CA GLY A 272 -16.75 2.02 44.22
C GLY A 272 -17.36 0.64 44.49
N ALA A 273 -18.40 0.62 45.33
CA ALA A 273 -19.13 -0.61 45.65
C ALA A 273 -20.01 -1.09 44.48
N ASP A 274 -20.47 -0.15 43.66
CA ASP A 274 -21.18 -0.34 42.40
C ASP A 274 -20.29 -0.95 41.32
N ASP A 275 -19.05 -0.48 41.14
CA ASP A 275 -18.08 -1.14 40.24
C ASP A 275 -17.83 -2.60 40.64
N LEU A 276 -17.63 -2.85 41.94
CA LEU A 276 -17.41 -4.21 42.46
C LEU A 276 -18.67 -5.07 42.36
N ALA A 277 -19.87 -4.49 42.42
CA ALA A 277 -21.11 -5.20 42.17
C ALA A 277 -21.26 -5.56 40.68
N MET A 278 -20.93 -4.64 39.77
CA MET A 278 -20.89 -4.89 38.33
C MET A 278 -19.91 -6.03 38.00
N LEU A 279 -18.68 -5.96 38.52
CA LEU A 279 -17.68 -7.00 38.25
C LEU A 279 -18.08 -8.40 38.78
N ARG A 280 -18.80 -8.46 39.90
CA ARG A 280 -19.36 -9.71 40.45
C ARG A 280 -20.54 -10.27 39.67
N ALA A 281 -21.17 -9.46 38.82
CA ALA A 281 -22.23 -9.93 37.93
C ALA A 281 -21.67 -10.63 36.66
N LEU A 282 -20.34 -10.56 36.45
CA LEU A 282 -19.64 -11.18 35.33
C LEU A 282 -19.10 -12.57 35.70
N ASN A 283 -18.79 -13.37 34.67
CA ASN A 283 -18.22 -14.71 34.80
C ASN A 283 -16.68 -14.70 34.96
N LEU A 284 -16.12 -13.76 35.71
CA LEU A 284 -14.66 -13.60 35.86
C LEU A 284 -14.02 -14.84 36.50
N ARG A 285 -12.80 -15.17 36.07
CA ARG A 285 -12.11 -16.43 36.44
C ARG A 285 -10.78 -16.18 37.13
N ASN A 286 -10.50 -16.96 38.17
CA ASN A 286 -9.17 -17.09 38.77
C ASN A 286 -8.25 -17.95 37.91
N ALA A 287 -6.97 -18.03 38.30
CA ALA A 287 -5.96 -18.83 37.61
C ALA A 287 -6.35 -20.32 37.47
N ASP A 288 -7.02 -20.89 38.46
CA ASP A 288 -7.51 -22.27 38.48
C ASP A 288 -8.87 -22.47 37.78
N GLY A 289 -9.47 -21.39 37.25
CA GLY A 289 -10.78 -21.39 36.59
C GLY A 289 -11.98 -21.28 37.53
N SER A 290 -11.76 -21.19 38.85
CA SER A 290 -12.82 -20.86 39.79
C SER A 290 -13.35 -19.43 39.55
N ALA A 291 -14.58 -19.15 39.98
CA ALA A 291 -15.17 -17.81 39.85
C ALA A 291 -14.41 -16.78 40.71
N PHE A 292 -14.27 -15.56 40.18
CA PHE A 292 -13.67 -14.43 40.88
C PHE A 292 -14.73 -13.38 41.22
N ASP A 293 -15.04 -13.25 42.50
CA ASP A 293 -16.03 -12.29 43.02
C ASP A 293 -15.34 -11.21 43.90
N PRO A 294 -14.95 -10.05 43.34
CA PRO A 294 -14.24 -9.03 44.11
C PRO A 294 -15.15 -8.31 45.11
N THR A 295 -14.74 -8.28 46.38
CA THR A 295 -15.46 -7.61 47.48
C THR A 295 -14.76 -6.33 47.97
N SER A 296 -13.53 -6.11 47.53
CA SER A 296 -12.76 -4.91 47.85
C SER A 296 -11.81 -4.55 46.72
N PHE A 297 -11.46 -3.26 46.64
CA PHE A 297 -10.44 -2.79 45.70
C PHE A 297 -9.09 -3.50 45.88
N ASN A 298 -8.69 -3.83 47.12
CA ASN A 298 -7.43 -4.53 47.36
C ASN A 298 -7.42 -5.95 46.77
N GLN A 299 -8.55 -6.65 46.83
CA GLN A 299 -8.70 -7.97 46.20
C GLN A 299 -8.65 -7.85 44.68
N LEU A 300 -9.42 -6.93 44.09
CA LEU A 300 -9.40 -6.64 42.65
C LEU A 300 -7.99 -6.28 42.17
N LYS A 301 -7.30 -5.41 42.90
CA LYS A 301 -5.96 -4.95 42.59
C LYS A 301 -4.93 -6.09 42.58
N ALA A 302 -4.97 -6.98 43.58
CA ALA A 302 -4.07 -8.12 43.63
C ALA A 302 -4.32 -9.06 42.44
N TRP A 303 -5.58 -9.40 42.21
CA TRP A 303 -6.00 -10.27 41.11
C TRP A 303 -5.63 -9.72 39.72
N LEU A 304 -5.90 -8.43 39.44
CA LEU A 304 -5.50 -7.83 38.16
C LEU A 304 -3.97 -7.86 37.93
N LYS A 305 -3.18 -7.72 39.00
CA LYS A 305 -1.70 -7.74 38.92
C LYS A 305 -1.14 -9.14 38.67
N ASP A 306 -1.78 -10.16 39.19
CA ASP A 306 -1.32 -11.55 39.10
C ASP A 306 -1.81 -12.25 37.82
N SER A 307 -2.65 -11.58 37.02
CA SER A 307 -3.17 -12.09 35.74
C SER A 307 -2.05 -12.52 34.79
N ASN A 308 -2.17 -13.74 34.25
CA ASN A 308 -1.24 -14.34 33.31
C ASN A 308 -1.97 -15.23 32.29
N ALA A 309 -1.28 -15.64 31.22
CA ALA A 309 -1.87 -16.39 30.10
C ALA A 309 -1.71 -17.92 30.19
N VAL A 310 -1.44 -18.47 31.39
CA VAL A 310 -1.40 -19.94 31.59
C VAL A 310 -2.79 -20.51 31.37
N ASN A 311 -3.77 -19.99 32.11
CA ASN A 311 -5.19 -20.12 31.82
C ASN A 311 -5.64 -18.83 31.10
N MET A 312 -5.95 -18.92 29.80
CA MET A 312 -6.35 -17.75 29.01
C MET A 312 -7.64 -17.12 29.55
N ALA A 313 -8.51 -17.90 30.20
CA ALA A 313 -9.73 -17.37 30.82
C ALA A 313 -9.41 -16.35 31.91
N TYR A 314 -8.32 -16.52 32.67
CA TYR A 314 -7.89 -15.53 33.66
C TYR A 314 -7.36 -14.25 33.01
N MET A 315 -6.53 -14.35 31.97
CA MET A 315 -6.05 -13.16 31.25
C MET A 315 -7.21 -12.42 30.55
N LEU A 316 -8.13 -13.15 29.92
CA LEU A 316 -9.34 -12.60 29.31
C LEU A 316 -10.19 -11.90 30.36
N SER A 317 -10.44 -12.55 31.51
CA SER A 317 -11.16 -11.94 32.64
C SER A 317 -10.53 -10.62 33.08
N ALA A 318 -9.20 -10.56 33.16
CA ALA A 318 -8.50 -9.35 33.58
C ALA A 318 -8.63 -8.20 32.56
N GLN A 319 -8.64 -8.50 31.26
CA GLN A 319 -8.87 -7.48 30.23
C GLN A 319 -10.33 -7.04 30.14
N LEU A 320 -11.26 -7.99 30.27
CA LEU A 320 -12.69 -7.70 30.35
C LEU A 320 -12.99 -6.78 31.53
N ALA A 321 -12.53 -7.12 32.74
CA ALA A 321 -12.72 -6.30 33.92
C ALA A 321 -12.19 -4.87 33.73
N ALA A 322 -11.03 -4.69 33.08
CA ALA A 322 -10.51 -3.35 32.79
C ALA A 322 -11.37 -2.58 31.78
N MET A 323 -11.91 -3.23 30.76
CA MET A 323 -12.79 -2.56 29.78
C MET A 323 -14.17 -2.24 30.36
N GLU A 324 -14.73 -3.16 31.14
CA GLU A 324 -15.99 -2.95 31.86
C GLU A 324 -15.88 -1.74 32.80
N LEU A 325 -14.75 -1.62 33.54
CA LEU A 325 -14.47 -0.43 34.33
C LEU A 325 -14.31 0.83 33.47
N ASN A 326 -13.70 0.74 32.28
CA ASN A 326 -13.61 1.86 31.36
C ASN A 326 -14.98 2.36 30.90
N VAL A 327 -15.88 1.45 30.52
CA VAL A 327 -17.24 1.80 30.07
C VAL A 327 -18.07 2.31 31.25
N PHE A 328 -18.07 1.60 32.38
CA PHE A 328 -18.85 1.94 33.57
C PHE A 328 -18.47 3.29 34.18
N ASN A 329 -17.21 3.72 34.02
CA ASN A 329 -16.71 5.01 34.51
C ASN A 329 -16.62 6.09 33.41
N ASP A 330 -17.37 5.95 32.32
CA ASP A 330 -17.46 6.92 31.22
C ASP A 330 -16.09 7.28 30.59
N LYS A 331 -15.17 6.31 30.55
CA LYS A 331 -13.86 6.47 29.89
C LYS A 331 -13.91 6.02 28.44
N VAL A 332 -14.73 5.01 28.16
CA VAL A 332 -14.94 4.47 26.82
C VAL A 332 -16.44 4.43 26.53
N ASN A 333 -16.84 4.83 25.33
CA ASN A 333 -18.20 4.61 24.85
C ASN A 333 -18.36 3.14 24.42
N GLY A 334 -19.26 2.39 25.06
CA GLY A 334 -19.55 0.99 24.74
C GLY A 334 -19.96 0.74 23.28
N GLY A 335 -20.60 1.73 22.65
CA GLY A 335 -20.96 1.69 21.23
C GLY A 335 -19.81 1.98 20.26
N ALA A 336 -18.61 2.32 20.75
CA ALA A 336 -17.46 2.58 19.88
C ALA A 336 -17.02 1.30 19.16
N LEU A 337 -16.66 1.44 17.88
CA LEU A 337 -16.14 0.34 17.07
C LEU A 337 -14.65 0.11 17.36
N ILE A 338 -14.27 -1.15 17.51
CA ILE A 338 -12.89 -1.61 17.66
C ILE A 338 -12.55 -2.68 16.63
N TYR A 339 -11.28 -2.73 16.23
CA TYR A 339 -10.75 -3.85 15.46
C TYR A 339 -10.54 -5.07 16.37
N ALA A 340 -11.30 -6.13 16.11
CA ALA A 340 -11.41 -7.35 16.89
C ALA A 340 -11.50 -8.60 15.98
N PRO A 341 -10.52 -8.88 15.12
CA PRO A 341 -10.57 -10.04 14.23
C PRO A 341 -10.58 -11.35 15.01
N GLY A 342 -11.35 -12.33 14.51
CA GLY A 342 -11.42 -13.67 15.10
C GLY A 342 -12.38 -13.83 16.28
N VAL A 343 -13.06 -12.75 16.69
CA VAL A 343 -14.22 -12.82 17.60
C VAL A 343 -15.50 -13.01 16.80
N THR A 344 -16.52 -13.61 17.40
CA THR A 344 -17.80 -13.94 16.74
C THR A 344 -18.65 -12.70 16.51
N SER A 345 -18.56 -11.69 17.38
CA SER A 345 -19.28 -10.41 17.25
C SER A 345 -18.75 -9.50 16.15
N ALA A 346 -17.57 -9.79 15.59
CA ALA A 346 -17.01 -8.98 14.52
C ALA A 346 -17.69 -9.23 13.18
N ASN A 347 -17.85 -8.16 12.40
CA ASN A 347 -18.26 -8.26 11.00
C ASN A 347 -17.17 -8.93 10.14
N SER A 348 -17.46 -9.14 8.86
CA SER A 348 -16.52 -9.76 7.92
C SER A 348 -15.19 -9.01 7.74
N LEU A 349 -15.14 -7.74 8.14
CA LEU A 349 -13.93 -6.90 8.11
C LEU A 349 -13.17 -6.91 9.45
N GLY A 350 -13.68 -7.63 10.46
CA GLY A 350 -13.03 -7.78 11.76
C GLY A 350 -13.35 -6.67 12.77
N TYR A 351 -14.47 -5.96 12.61
CA TYR A 351 -14.87 -4.87 13.51
C TYR A 351 -16.12 -5.21 14.31
N ALA A 352 -16.12 -4.84 15.60
CA ALA A 352 -17.23 -5.02 16.53
C ALA A 352 -17.33 -3.81 17.46
N THR A 353 -18.48 -3.61 18.11
CA THR A 353 -18.57 -2.62 19.19
C THR A 353 -17.90 -3.15 20.45
N VAL A 354 -17.42 -2.25 21.32
CA VAL A 354 -16.87 -2.62 22.63
C VAL A 354 -17.87 -3.45 23.44
N ASP A 355 -19.14 -3.02 23.49
CA ASP A 355 -20.22 -3.73 24.20
C ASP A 355 -20.40 -5.16 23.69
N ALA A 356 -20.35 -5.38 22.38
CA ALA A 356 -20.52 -6.71 21.80
C ALA A 356 -19.36 -7.65 22.18
N VAL A 357 -18.12 -7.15 22.14
CA VAL A 357 -16.93 -7.93 22.53
C VAL A 357 -16.92 -8.21 24.03
N MET A 358 -17.33 -7.25 24.88
CA MET A 358 -17.45 -7.47 26.33
C MET A 358 -18.51 -8.52 26.66
N ALA A 359 -19.69 -8.43 26.05
CA ALA A 359 -20.76 -9.40 26.24
C ALA A 359 -20.35 -10.81 25.77
N GLU A 360 -19.69 -10.91 24.61
CA GLU A 360 -19.15 -12.17 24.08
C GLU A 360 -18.09 -12.76 25.03
N ALA A 361 -17.14 -11.96 25.49
CA ALA A 361 -16.12 -12.39 26.44
C ALA A 361 -16.73 -12.89 27.76
N ASN A 362 -17.73 -12.18 28.29
CA ASN A 362 -18.40 -12.59 29.51
C ASN A 362 -19.16 -13.92 29.34
N ALA A 363 -19.84 -14.11 28.21
CA ALA A 363 -20.53 -15.35 27.90
C ALA A 363 -19.55 -16.52 27.75
N GLU A 364 -18.46 -16.31 27.01
CA GLU A 364 -17.39 -17.30 26.79
C GLU A 364 -16.75 -17.72 28.12
N LEU A 365 -16.43 -16.77 29.00
CA LEU A 365 -15.92 -17.08 30.34
C LEU A 365 -16.92 -17.88 31.18
N GLY A 366 -18.23 -17.66 31.00
CA GLY A 366 -19.29 -18.43 31.66
C GLY A 366 -19.30 -19.90 31.25
N LEU A 367 -19.08 -20.17 29.97
CA LEU A 367 -19.03 -21.52 29.39
C LEU A 367 -17.69 -22.21 29.67
N HIS A 368 -16.58 -21.47 29.57
CA HIS A 368 -15.24 -22.02 29.51
C HIS A 368 -14.29 -21.29 30.48
N GLY A 369 -14.29 -21.71 31.75
CA GLY A 369 -13.46 -21.11 32.80
C GLY A 369 -11.97 -21.52 32.78
N VAL A 370 -11.59 -22.50 31.96
CA VAL A 370 -10.22 -23.01 31.84
C VAL A 370 -9.88 -23.19 30.36
N ALA A 371 -8.87 -22.47 29.89
CA ALA A 371 -8.31 -22.59 28.53
C ALA A 371 -6.78 -22.60 28.60
N THR A 372 -6.17 -23.77 28.48
CA THR A 372 -4.72 -23.99 28.63
C THR A 372 -4.08 -24.41 27.30
N ALA A 373 -2.80 -24.76 27.33
CA ALA A 373 -2.11 -25.34 26.17
C ALA A 373 -2.74 -26.67 25.71
N ASP A 374 -3.47 -27.35 26.58
CA ASP A 374 -4.14 -28.63 26.28
C ASP A 374 -5.44 -28.45 25.50
N THR A 375 -5.93 -27.21 25.37
CA THR A 375 -7.16 -26.84 24.64
C THR A 375 -6.84 -25.73 23.62
N PRO A 376 -6.06 -26.02 22.57
CA PRO A 376 -5.47 -24.99 21.72
C PRO A 376 -6.50 -24.16 20.94
N GLU A 377 -7.58 -24.75 20.44
CA GLU A 377 -8.62 -24.00 19.71
C GLU A 377 -9.36 -23.03 20.64
N LEU A 378 -9.75 -23.50 21.82
CA LEU A 378 -10.40 -22.70 22.84
C LEU A 378 -9.48 -21.56 23.34
N LYS A 379 -8.21 -21.88 23.57
CA LYS A 379 -7.20 -20.90 23.98
C LYS A 379 -7.01 -19.82 22.92
N ALA A 380 -6.94 -20.20 21.64
CA ALA A 380 -6.81 -19.25 20.54
C ALA A 380 -8.03 -18.33 20.43
N TYR A 381 -9.24 -18.85 20.63
CA TYR A 381 -10.46 -18.05 20.63
C TYR A 381 -10.51 -17.05 21.80
N GLN A 382 -10.24 -17.50 23.03
CA GLN A 382 -10.14 -16.58 24.18
C GLN A 382 -9.00 -15.57 24.04
N GLU A 383 -7.91 -15.94 23.36
CA GLU A 383 -6.82 -15.02 23.03
C GLU A 383 -7.26 -13.92 22.06
N ALA A 384 -8.11 -14.23 21.07
CA ALA A 384 -8.68 -13.22 20.16
C ALA A 384 -9.51 -12.18 20.92
N LEU A 385 -10.44 -12.63 21.78
CA LEU A 385 -11.22 -11.75 22.66
C LEU A 385 -10.32 -10.92 23.58
N LYS A 386 -9.33 -11.57 24.19
CA LYS A 386 -8.35 -10.95 25.08
C LYS A 386 -7.56 -9.87 24.34
N ASN A 387 -7.15 -10.11 23.10
CA ASN A 387 -6.36 -9.17 22.32
C ASN A 387 -7.20 -7.97 21.86
N ALA A 388 -8.46 -8.18 21.47
CA ALA A 388 -9.37 -7.09 21.16
C ALA A 388 -9.55 -6.12 22.34
N LEU A 389 -9.84 -6.66 23.53
CA LEU A 389 -10.04 -5.88 24.75
C LEU A 389 -8.73 -5.26 25.26
N ASP A 390 -7.60 -5.98 25.20
CA ASP A 390 -6.30 -5.44 25.59
C ASP A 390 -5.89 -4.27 24.70
N ASN A 391 -6.01 -4.40 23.39
CA ASN A 391 -5.71 -3.31 22.46
C ASN A 391 -6.60 -2.07 22.73
N ALA A 392 -7.88 -2.30 23.02
CA ALA A 392 -8.80 -1.22 23.35
C ALA A 392 -8.46 -0.58 24.71
N ASN A 393 -8.14 -1.38 25.73
CA ASN A 393 -7.63 -0.87 27.02
C ASN A 393 -6.32 -0.07 26.86
N ASN A 394 -5.53 -0.35 25.81
CA ASN A 394 -4.29 0.36 25.48
C ASN A 394 -4.48 1.48 24.43
N ASN A 395 -5.71 1.82 24.01
CA ASN A 395 -6.00 2.87 23.03
C ASN A 395 -5.38 2.66 21.63
N THR A 396 -5.33 1.43 21.13
CA THR A 396 -4.65 1.15 19.87
C THR A 396 -5.55 0.68 18.72
N ASN A 397 -6.80 0.31 18.97
CA ASN A 397 -7.66 -0.35 17.97
C ASN A 397 -9.06 0.26 17.80
N PHE A 398 -9.31 1.49 18.27
CA PHE A 398 -10.61 2.13 18.04
C PHE A 398 -10.68 2.76 16.67
N VAL A 399 -11.78 2.52 15.95
CA VAL A 399 -12.08 3.25 14.71
C VAL A 399 -12.26 4.73 15.04
N GLN A 400 -11.53 5.60 14.35
CA GLN A 400 -11.65 7.04 14.57
C GLN A 400 -12.88 7.59 13.85
N ALA A 401 -13.53 8.61 14.43
CA ALA A 401 -14.73 9.21 13.84
C ALA A 401 -14.44 10.00 12.55
N THR A 402 -13.19 10.38 12.32
CA THR A 402 -12.75 11.15 11.15
C THR A 402 -11.43 10.62 10.62
N ALA A 403 -11.18 10.86 9.33
CA ALA A 403 -9.90 10.54 8.69
C ALA A 403 -8.70 11.06 9.49
N CYS A 404 -7.73 10.19 9.72
CA CYS A 404 -6.46 10.55 10.34
C CYS A 404 -5.59 11.35 9.35
N PRO A 405 -4.49 11.98 9.82
CA PRO A 405 -3.43 12.40 8.92
C PRO A 405 -2.85 11.20 8.16
N PHE A 406 -2.41 11.43 6.92
CA PHE A 406 -1.74 10.44 6.10
C PHE A 406 -0.67 11.08 5.21
N THR A 407 0.38 10.32 4.90
CA THR A 407 1.47 10.70 3.99
C THR A 407 1.92 9.52 3.14
N PHE A 408 2.47 9.81 1.95
CA PHE A 408 3.04 8.80 1.05
C PHE A 408 4.54 9.05 0.87
N ALA A 409 5.31 7.99 0.70
CA ALA A 409 6.71 8.11 0.30
C ALA A 409 6.79 8.76 -1.10
N GLU A 410 7.79 9.63 -1.26
CA GLU A 410 8.11 10.30 -2.54
C GLU A 410 8.50 9.27 -3.62
#